data_AF-A0A2Z6SDA5-F1
#
_entry.id   AF-A0A2Z6SDA5-F1
#
_cell.length_a   1.000
_cell.length_b   1.000
_cell.length_c   1.000
_cell.angle_alpha   90.00
_cell.angle_beta   90.00
_cell.angle_gamma   90.00
#
_symmetry.space_group_name_H-M   'P 1'
#
loop_
_entity.id
_entity.type
_entity.pdbx_description
1 polymer ?
#
loop_
_entity_poly.entity_id
_entity_poly.type
_entity_poly.pdbx_seq_one_letter_code
_entity_poly.pdbx_strand_id
1 'polypeptide(L)'
;MGTSGLTIVRERKAKQKNGETSVLGGPSESQYFYEYYIAVQQWHYGTWLVNFLCKFKDNLRNNSPAYLDTGLLAAKLIKDFMMSEYDARVIPFMSLEKLFTDPPDFTYIIITTSQSEFDNSIMLSMLNFKEIILTARPEKFLGKYEYYCKQMKENKKSFVEIDYGDDEVINEGYFSEDQLFIKFVKDIPFILDMALFL
;
A
#
# COMPACT_ATOMS: atom_id res chain seq x y z
N MET A 1 10.44 14.34 16.34
CA MET A 1 9.92 14.59 14.97
C MET A 1 9.45 13.24 14.45
N GLY A 2 8.14 13.05 14.36
CA GLY A 2 7.54 11.76 14.01
C GLY A 2 7.62 11.51 12.51
N THR A 3 7.98 10.29 12.14
CA THR A 3 7.97 9.83 10.75
C THR A 3 6.53 9.59 10.32
N SER A 4 6.03 10.37 9.38
CA SER A 4 4.64 10.30 8.94
C SER A 4 4.42 9.10 8.02
N GLY A 5 3.27 8.46 8.16
CA GLY A 5 2.89 7.27 7.43
C GLY A 5 1.50 7.42 6.81
N LEU A 6 1.30 6.83 5.64
CA LEU A 6 -0.01 6.69 4.99
C LEU A 6 -0.27 5.22 4.70
N THR A 7 -1.47 4.73 4.98
CA THR A 7 -1.93 3.41 4.55
C THR A 7 -3.12 3.56 3.63
N ILE A 8 -3.06 2.97 2.45
CA ILE A 8 -4.15 2.96 1.46
C ILE A 8 -4.60 1.52 1.28
N VAL A 9 -5.91 1.28 1.35
CA VAL A 9 -6.50 0.00 0.94
C VAL A 9 -7.20 0.19 -0.39
N ARG A 10 -6.82 -0.64 -1.37
CA ARG A 10 -7.44 -0.67 -2.69
C ARG A 10 -7.70 -2.09 -3.17
N GLU A 11 -8.73 -2.22 -3.99
CA GLU A 11 -9.06 -3.44 -4.71
C GLU A 11 -8.69 -3.28 -6.18
N ARG A 12 -8.02 -4.30 -6.72
CA ARG A 12 -7.59 -4.42 -8.12
C ARG A 12 -8.65 -5.19 -8.92
N LYS A 13 -9.17 -4.58 -9.98
CA LYS A 13 -10.13 -5.17 -10.93
C LYS A 13 -9.61 -5.05 -12.35
N ALA A 14 -9.84 -6.03 -13.21
CA ALA A 14 -9.49 -5.92 -14.63
C ALA A 14 -10.29 -4.79 -15.30
N LYS A 15 -9.64 -3.93 -16.10
CA LYS A 15 -10.36 -2.88 -16.85
C LYS A 15 -11.29 -3.48 -17.88
N GLN A 16 -12.48 -2.91 -18.02
CA GLN A 16 -13.44 -3.34 -19.04
C GLN A 16 -13.32 -2.52 -20.33
N LYS A 17 -12.80 -1.29 -20.25
CA LYS A 17 -12.64 -0.37 -21.38
C LYS A 17 -11.28 0.31 -21.38
N ASN A 18 -10.75 0.54 -22.57
CA ASN A 18 -9.53 1.33 -22.75
C ASN A 18 -9.75 2.76 -22.27
N GLY A 19 -8.80 3.29 -21.48
CA GLY A 19 -8.86 4.65 -20.93
C GLY A 19 -9.66 4.79 -19.63
N GLU A 20 -10.23 3.71 -19.09
CA GLU A 20 -10.85 3.74 -17.77
C GLU A 20 -9.78 4.01 -16.70
N THR A 21 -9.99 5.04 -15.87
CA THR A 21 -9.10 5.40 -14.77
C THR A 21 -9.85 5.34 -13.46
N SER A 22 -9.16 4.93 -12.40
CA SER A 22 -9.70 4.93 -11.04
C SER A 22 -10.23 6.31 -10.64
N VAL A 23 -11.19 6.36 -9.72
CA VAL A 23 -11.80 7.62 -9.24
C VAL A 23 -10.75 8.58 -8.67
N LEU A 24 -9.70 8.06 -8.04
CA LEU A 24 -8.60 8.86 -7.49
C LEU A 24 -7.50 9.18 -8.52
N GLY A 25 -7.69 8.84 -9.80
CA GLY A 25 -6.70 8.94 -10.86
C GLY A 25 -5.73 7.76 -10.88
N GLY A 26 -4.57 7.95 -11.51
CA GLY A 26 -3.51 6.94 -11.63
C GLY A 26 -3.01 6.75 -13.07
N PRO A 27 -2.08 5.80 -13.28
CA PRO A 27 -1.51 5.54 -14.61
C PRO A 27 -2.59 5.08 -15.59
N SER A 28 -2.73 5.82 -16.69
CA SER A 28 -3.69 5.52 -17.76
C SER A 28 -3.43 4.17 -18.42
N GLU A 29 -2.15 3.79 -18.47
CA GLU A 29 -1.59 2.59 -19.07
C GLU A 29 -1.79 1.34 -18.22
N SER A 30 -2.27 1.47 -16.97
CA SER A 30 -2.58 0.30 -16.14
C SER A 30 -3.62 -0.57 -16.82
N GLN A 31 -3.47 -1.89 -16.74
CA GLN A 31 -4.48 -2.84 -17.21
C GLN A 31 -5.62 -3.04 -16.19
N TYR A 32 -5.49 -2.45 -14.99
CA TYR A 32 -6.43 -2.61 -13.89
C TYR A 32 -7.11 -1.30 -13.51
N PHE A 33 -8.37 -1.41 -13.13
CA PHE A 33 -9.10 -0.38 -12.40
C PHE A 33 -8.91 -0.63 -10.90
N TYR A 34 -8.56 0.43 -10.15
CA TYR A 34 -8.40 0.36 -8.70
C TYR A 34 -9.55 1.05 -7.99
N GLU A 35 -10.27 0.31 -7.15
CA GLU A 35 -11.28 0.85 -6.25
C GLU A 35 -10.66 1.09 -4.87
N TYR A 36 -10.83 2.29 -4.32
CA TYR A 36 -10.18 2.71 -3.09
C TYR A 36 -11.19 2.70 -1.94
N TYR A 37 -10.82 2.07 -0.83
CA TYR A 37 -11.73 1.84 0.31
C TYR A 37 -11.40 2.71 1.52
N ILE A 38 -10.10 2.87 1.84
CA ILE A 38 -9.66 3.79 2.89
C ILE A 38 -8.27 4.38 2.63
N ALA A 39 -8.05 5.59 3.17
CA ALA A 39 -6.75 6.16 3.46
C ALA A 39 -6.61 6.49 4.97
N VAL A 40 -5.53 6.05 5.60
CA VAL A 40 -5.23 6.29 7.03
C VAL A 40 -3.87 6.96 7.16
N GLN A 41 -3.83 8.14 7.78
CA GLN A 41 -2.59 8.79 8.19
C GLN A 41 -2.20 8.34 9.59
N GLN A 42 -0.93 7.99 9.81
CA GLN A 42 -0.47 7.33 11.03
C GLN A 42 1.05 7.50 11.25
N TRP A 43 1.55 7.18 12.44
CA TRP A 43 2.99 7.25 12.79
C TRP A 43 3.71 5.88 12.68
N HIS A 44 4.37 5.57 11.56
CA HIS A 44 5.19 4.35 11.29
C HIS A 44 4.78 3.00 11.96
N TYR A 45 4.10 2.10 11.21
CA TYR A 45 3.50 0.86 11.73
C TYR A 45 3.72 -0.42 10.89
N GLY A 46 4.80 -0.52 10.11
CA GLY A 46 5.00 -1.66 9.19
C GLY A 46 4.81 -3.04 9.85
N THR A 47 5.44 -3.28 11.00
CA THR A 47 5.31 -4.57 11.72
C THR A 47 3.88 -4.84 12.23
N TRP A 48 3.20 -3.83 12.78
CA TRP A 48 1.82 -3.98 13.25
C TRP A 48 0.88 -4.29 12.08
N LEU A 49 1.04 -3.58 10.96
CA LEU A 49 0.20 -3.76 9.77
C LEU A 49 0.34 -5.18 9.20
N VAL A 50 1.56 -5.71 9.14
CA VAL A 50 1.81 -7.08 8.70
C VAL A 50 1.15 -8.09 9.62
N ASN A 51 1.32 -7.93 10.94
CA ASN A 51 0.70 -8.81 11.93
C ASN A 51 -0.83 -8.78 11.85
N PHE A 52 -1.42 -7.60 11.62
CA PHE A 52 -2.85 -7.45 11.36
C PHE A 52 -3.28 -8.24 10.13
N LEU A 53 -2.60 -8.07 9.00
CA LEU A 53 -2.95 -8.75 7.74
C LEU A 53 -2.80 -10.27 7.84
N CYS A 54 -1.74 -10.78 8.47
CA CYS A 54 -1.56 -12.22 8.69
C CYS A 54 -2.70 -12.79 9.55
N LYS A 55 -3.03 -12.14 10.68
CA LYS A 55 -4.17 -12.55 11.53
C LYS A 55 -5.49 -12.48 10.78
N PHE A 56 -5.68 -11.48 9.93
CA PHE A 56 -6.88 -11.36 9.12
C PHE A 56 -6.98 -12.52 8.13
N LYS A 57 -5.89 -12.87 7.44
CA LYS A 57 -5.81 -14.04 6.55
C LYS A 57 -6.14 -15.34 7.28
N ASP A 58 -5.51 -15.59 8.43
CA ASP A 58 -5.74 -16.79 9.24
C ASP A 58 -7.21 -16.89 9.69
N ASN A 59 -7.79 -15.78 10.14
CA ASN A 59 -9.18 -15.75 10.57
C ASN A 59 -10.16 -16.04 9.43
N LEU A 60 -9.90 -15.53 8.22
CA LEU A 60 -10.72 -15.82 7.05
C LEU A 60 -10.59 -17.27 6.59
N ARG A 61 -9.38 -17.84 6.61
CA ARG A 61 -9.15 -19.26 6.32
C ARG A 61 -9.95 -20.17 7.25
N ASN A 62 -10.06 -19.78 8.52
CA ASN A 62 -10.72 -20.59 9.56
C ASN A 62 -12.24 -20.38 9.66
N ASN A 63 -12.81 -19.27 9.15
CA ASN A 63 -14.22 -18.87 9.34
C ASN A 63 -14.97 -18.58 8.01
N SER A 64 -14.45 -19.09 6.90
CA SER A 64 -14.69 -18.72 5.49
C SER A 64 -16.11 -18.25 5.07
N PRO A 65 -16.19 -17.08 4.41
CA PRO A 65 -16.81 -16.94 3.10
C PRO A 65 -15.83 -17.34 1.97
N ALA A 66 -16.35 -17.77 0.82
CA ALA A 66 -15.56 -18.27 -0.31
C ALA A 66 -14.65 -17.23 -1.00
N TYR A 67 -14.78 -15.93 -0.66
CA TYR A 67 -14.09 -14.82 -1.31
C TYR A 67 -13.68 -13.75 -0.30
N LEU A 68 -12.61 -13.01 -0.60
CA LEU A 68 -12.16 -11.85 0.16
C LEU A 68 -13.13 -10.67 -0.04
N ASP A 69 -13.65 -10.12 1.06
CA ASP A 69 -14.36 -8.83 1.07
C ASP A 69 -13.40 -7.70 1.48
N THR A 70 -13.10 -6.81 0.54
CA THR A 70 -12.18 -5.68 0.74
C THR A 70 -12.77 -4.61 1.65
N GLY A 71 -14.08 -4.40 1.61
CA GLY A 71 -14.78 -3.50 2.52
C GLY A 71 -14.71 -4.00 3.96
N LEU A 72 -14.85 -5.30 4.18
CA LEU A 72 -14.67 -5.91 5.49
C LEU A 72 -13.22 -5.76 6.00
N LEU A 73 -12.22 -5.97 5.13
CA LEU A 73 -10.82 -5.72 5.46
C LEU A 73 -10.60 -4.27 5.91
N ALA A 74 -11.10 -3.31 5.12
CA ALA A 74 -10.98 -1.88 5.43
C ALA A 74 -11.67 -1.52 6.76
N ALA A 75 -12.88 -2.03 7.00
CA ALA A 75 -13.62 -1.77 8.23
C ALA A 75 -12.91 -2.34 9.47
N LYS A 76 -12.36 -3.56 9.39
CA LYS A 76 -11.57 -4.15 10.48
C LYS A 76 -10.28 -3.37 10.71
N LEU A 77 -9.62 -2.93 9.65
CA LEU A 77 -8.40 -2.12 9.75
C LEU A 77 -8.67 -0.80 10.49
N ILE A 78 -9.76 -0.09 10.15
CA ILE A 78 -10.18 1.12 10.90
C ILE A 78 -10.36 0.80 12.37
N LYS A 79 -11.17 -0.22 12.67
CA LYS A 79 -11.51 -0.58 14.04
C LYS A 79 -10.24 -0.85 14.85
N ASP A 80 -9.33 -1.65 14.31
CA ASP A 80 -8.11 -2.04 15.02
C ASP A 80 -7.15 -0.86 15.16
N PHE A 81 -7.06 0.05 14.17
CA PHE A 81 -6.30 1.29 14.31
C PHE A 81 -6.90 2.21 15.39
N MET A 82 -8.21 2.41 15.40
CA MET A 82 -8.89 3.29 16.37
C MET A 82 -8.80 2.77 17.81
N MET A 83 -8.61 1.46 17.97
CA MET A 83 -8.43 0.81 19.27
C MET A 83 -6.96 0.64 19.67
N SER A 84 -6.03 0.91 18.75
CA SER A 84 -4.61 0.80 19.02
C SER A 84 -4.10 2.00 19.83
N GLU A 85 -2.95 1.84 20.48
CA GLU A 85 -2.25 2.90 21.22
C GLU A 85 -1.64 4.00 20.32
N TYR A 86 -1.98 3.98 19.04
CA TYR A 86 -1.30 4.68 17.97
C TYR A 86 -2.13 5.84 17.45
N ASP A 87 -1.47 6.97 17.20
CA ASP A 87 -2.10 8.13 16.57
C ASP A 87 -2.35 7.85 15.09
N ALA A 88 -3.53 7.32 14.79
CA ALA A 88 -4.03 7.06 13.46
C ALA A 88 -5.28 7.90 13.18
N ARG A 89 -5.41 8.42 11.96
CA ARG A 89 -6.54 9.23 11.51
C ARG A 89 -6.97 8.78 10.13
N VAL A 90 -8.26 8.48 9.98
CA VAL A 90 -8.85 8.29 8.65
C VAL A 90 -8.89 9.64 7.96
N ILE A 91 -8.34 9.71 6.76
CA ILE A 91 -8.36 10.93 5.95
C ILE A 91 -9.36 10.75 4.79
N PRO A 92 -10.07 11.83 4.37
CA PRO A 92 -10.89 11.78 3.19
C PRO A 92 -10.05 11.46 1.95
N PHE A 93 -10.65 10.73 1.01
CA PHE A 93 -10.02 10.54 -0.27
C PHE A 93 -9.90 11.85 -1.04
N MET A 94 -8.74 12.01 -1.66
CA MET A 94 -8.42 13.05 -2.63
C MET A 94 -7.69 12.39 -3.81
N SER A 95 -7.44 13.13 -4.89
CA SER A 95 -6.68 12.59 -6.01
C SER A 95 -5.32 12.08 -5.54
N LEU A 96 -4.81 11.02 -6.19
CA LEU A 96 -3.47 10.51 -5.90
C LEU A 96 -2.42 11.61 -6.10
N GLU A 97 -2.61 12.47 -7.09
CA GLU A 97 -1.78 13.67 -7.29
C GLU A 97 -1.66 14.50 -6.01
N LYS A 98 -2.80 14.78 -5.36
CA LYS A 98 -2.84 15.56 -4.13
C LYS A 98 -2.27 14.79 -2.93
N LEU A 99 -2.53 13.48 -2.82
CA LEU A 99 -1.96 12.63 -1.76
C LEU A 99 -0.42 12.55 -1.83
N PHE A 100 0.15 12.62 -3.03
CA PHE A 100 1.60 12.51 -3.27
C PHE A 100 2.26 13.85 -3.63
N THR A 101 1.57 14.97 -3.41
CA THR A 101 2.15 16.32 -3.52
C THR A 101 3.12 16.60 -2.38
N ASP A 102 2.75 16.18 -1.16
CA ASP A 102 3.60 16.12 0.03
C ASP A 102 3.63 14.66 0.55
N PRO A 103 4.41 13.78 -0.10
CA PRO A 103 4.40 12.37 0.22
C PRO A 103 4.92 12.12 1.64
N PRO A 104 4.23 11.29 2.43
CA PRO A 104 4.73 10.89 3.74
C PRO A 104 6.02 10.09 3.57
N ASP A 105 6.82 10.04 4.63
CA ASP A 105 8.08 9.28 4.64
C ASP A 105 7.83 7.83 4.22
N PHE A 106 6.74 7.23 4.71
CA PHE A 106 6.33 5.88 4.33
C PHE A 106 4.87 5.82 3.86
N THR A 107 4.63 5.20 2.72
CA THR A 107 3.27 4.82 2.29
C THR A 107 3.15 3.31 2.18
N TYR A 108 2.18 2.72 2.86
CA TYR A 108 1.79 1.33 2.73
C TYR A 108 0.55 1.23 1.84
N ILE A 109 0.58 0.35 0.84
CA ILE A 109 -0.56 0.11 -0.05
C ILE A 109 -0.95 -1.35 0.09
N ILE A 110 -2.11 -1.59 0.67
CA ILE A 110 -2.74 -2.90 0.72
C ILE A 110 -3.55 -3.07 -0.57
N ILE A 111 -3.17 -4.05 -1.37
CA ILE A 111 -3.82 -4.38 -2.63
C ILE A 111 -4.55 -5.69 -2.45
N THR A 112 -5.83 -5.69 -2.78
CA THR A 112 -6.68 -6.88 -2.77
C THR A 112 -7.09 -7.25 -4.19
N THR A 113 -7.28 -8.54 -4.49
CA THR A 113 -7.78 -9.01 -5.79
C THR A 113 -9.02 -9.87 -5.57
N SER A 114 -10.17 -9.48 -6.13
CA SER A 114 -11.46 -10.16 -5.90
C SER A 114 -11.64 -11.49 -6.66
N GLN A 115 -10.78 -11.79 -7.62
CA GLN A 115 -10.91 -12.97 -8.49
C GLN A 115 -9.81 -14.03 -8.29
N SER A 116 -8.94 -13.88 -7.29
CA SER A 116 -7.92 -14.88 -6.97
C SER A 116 -8.38 -15.80 -5.84
N GLU A 117 -7.91 -17.06 -5.83
CA GLU A 117 -8.02 -17.92 -4.66
C GLU A 117 -7.47 -17.19 -3.41
N PHE A 118 -8.17 -17.38 -2.29
CA PHE A 118 -8.09 -16.53 -1.11
C PHE A 118 -6.65 -16.29 -0.59
N ASP A 119 -5.79 -17.31 -0.64
CA ASP A 119 -4.45 -17.25 -0.06
C ASP A 119 -3.53 -16.21 -0.74
N ASN A 120 -3.79 -15.90 -2.01
CA ASN A 120 -2.96 -15.01 -2.83
C ASN A 120 -3.59 -13.63 -3.04
N SER A 121 -4.72 -13.36 -2.38
CA SER A 121 -5.55 -12.20 -2.69
C SER A 121 -5.09 -10.88 -2.10
N ILE A 122 -4.11 -10.88 -1.19
CA ILE A 122 -3.63 -9.66 -0.49
C ILE A 122 -2.13 -9.47 -0.73
N MET A 123 -1.76 -8.30 -1.25
CA MET A 123 -0.38 -7.80 -1.34
C MET A 123 -0.20 -6.56 -0.48
N LEU A 124 1.01 -6.38 0.04
CA LEU A 124 1.42 -5.19 0.75
C LEU A 124 2.62 -4.57 0.04
N SER A 125 2.44 -3.37 -0.49
CA SER A 125 3.52 -2.54 -1.02
C SER A 125 3.93 -1.49 0.01
N MET A 126 5.22 -1.19 0.07
CA MET A 126 5.78 -0.10 0.85
C MET A 126 6.56 0.83 -0.06
N LEU A 127 6.22 2.11 0.05
CA LEU A 127 6.91 3.21 -0.57
C LEU A 127 7.70 3.96 0.49
N ASN A 128 8.90 4.39 0.11
CA ASN A 128 9.64 5.44 0.77
C ASN A 128 9.56 6.69 -0.11
N PHE A 129 8.90 7.74 0.39
CA PHE A 129 8.46 8.88 -0.44
C PHE A 129 7.70 8.45 -1.69
N LYS A 130 8.36 8.49 -2.87
CA LYS A 130 7.79 8.20 -4.20
C LYS A 130 8.39 6.96 -4.85
N GLU A 131 9.12 6.15 -4.09
CA GLU A 131 9.77 4.94 -4.58
C GLU A 131 9.22 3.72 -3.85
N ILE A 132 8.65 2.76 -4.59
CA ILE A 132 8.30 1.46 -4.03
C ILE A 132 9.61 0.72 -3.77
N ILE A 133 9.76 0.19 -2.57
CA ILE A 133 10.96 -0.55 -2.15
C ILE A 133 10.69 -2.05 -1.92
N LEU A 134 9.43 -2.41 -1.65
CA LEU A 134 9.03 -3.77 -1.31
C LEU A 134 7.54 -3.93 -1.64
N THR A 135 7.20 -4.94 -2.43
CA THR A 135 5.82 -5.42 -2.60
C THR A 135 5.84 -6.91 -2.38
N ALA A 136 5.13 -7.42 -1.36
CA ALA A 136 5.13 -8.85 -1.05
C ALA A 136 3.78 -9.28 -0.43
N ARG A 137 3.55 -10.60 -0.38
CA ARG A 137 2.49 -11.17 0.46
C ARG A 137 2.76 -10.88 1.94
N PRO A 138 1.72 -10.66 2.78
CA PRO A 138 1.89 -10.29 4.18
C PRO A 138 2.87 -11.18 4.96
N GLU A 139 2.76 -12.49 4.82
CA GLU A 139 3.60 -13.48 5.53
C GLU A 139 5.09 -13.42 5.16
N LYS A 140 5.41 -12.99 3.93
CA LYS A 140 6.79 -12.82 3.44
C LYS A 140 7.31 -11.40 3.69
N PHE A 141 6.41 -10.45 3.97
CA PHE A 141 6.75 -9.04 4.08
C PHE A 141 7.61 -8.73 5.30
N LEU A 142 7.30 -9.25 6.50
CA LEU A 142 7.99 -8.84 7.74
C LEU A 142 9.50 -9.10 7.70
N GLY A 143 9.91 -10.30 7.27
CA GLY A 143 11.33 -10.67 7.21
C GLY A 143 12.14 -9.76 6.28
N LYS A 144 11.52 -9.32 5.17
CA LYS A 144 12.15 -8.38 4.23
C LYS A 144 12.07 -6.95 4.71
N TYR A 145 10.95 -6.55 5.30
CA TYR A 145 10.75 -5.23 5.88
C TYR A 145 11.82 -4.90 6.92
N GLU A 146 12.08 -5.82 7.86
CA GLU A 146 13.11 -5.64 8.88
C GLU A 146 14.50 -5.46 8.26
N TYR A 147 14.81 -6.25 7.22
CA TYR A 147 16.03 -6.08 6.45
C TYR A 147 16.12 -4.69 5.81
N TYR A 148 15.08 -4.23 5.10
CA TYR A 148 15.06 -2.92 4.45
C TYR A 148 15.14 -1.76 5.45
N CYS A 149 14.38 -1.82 6.55
CA CYS A 149 14.47 -0.84 7.62
C CYS A 149 15.88 -0.74 8.21
N LYS A 150 16.55 -1.88 8.41
CA LYS A 150 17.94 -1.90 8.89
C LYS A 150 18.89 -1.28 7.88
N GLN A 151 18.80 -1.66 6.61
CA GLN A 151 19.66 -1.12 5.56
C GLN A 151 19.44 0.38 5.31
N MET A 152 18.20 0.89 5.44
CA MET A 152 17.90 2.32 5.38
C MET A 152 18.56 3.10 6.51
N LYS A 153 18.42 2.61 7.74
CA LYS A 153 18.95 3.27 8.94
C LYS A 153 20.48 3.22 9.00
N GLU A 154 21.07 2.07 8.66
CA GLU A 154 22.50 1.82 8.88
C GLU A 154 23.36 2.14 7.65
N ASN A 155 22.86 1.89 6.44
CA ASN A 155 23.71 1.84 5.24
C ASN A 155 23.39 2.92 4.19
N LYS A 156 22.39 3.80 4.43
CA LYS A 156 21.95 4.86 3.49
C LYS A 156 21.81 4.39 2.03
N LYS A 157 21.48 3.12 1.82
CA LYS A 157 21.35 2.56 0.47
C LYS A 157 20.11 3.11 -0.20
N SER A 158 20.27 3.52 -1.46
CA SER A 158 19.16 3.77 -2.38
C SER A 158 18.64 2.42 -2.87
N PHE A 159 17.36 2.13 -2.62
CA PHE A 159 16.71 0.91 -3.11
C PHE A 159 16.10 1.20 -4.47
N VAL A 160 16.96 1.23 -5.49
CA VAL A 160 16.53 1.30 -6.89
C VAL A 160 15.93 -0.04 -7.34
N GLU A 161 16.27 -1.13 -6.65
CA GLU A 161 15.84 -2.48 -6.98
C GLU A 161 14.67 -2.89 -6.10
N ILE A 162 13.50 -3.08 -6.73
CA ILE A 162 12.29 -3.55 -6.06
C ILE A 162 12.50 -5.03 -5.75
N ASP A 163 12.64 -5.36 -4.47
CA ASP A 163 12.60 -6.74 -4.04
C ASP A 163 11.15 -7.13 -3.75
N TYR A 164 10.62 -8.01 -4.59
CA TYR A 164 9.23 -8.43 -4.51
C TYR A 164 8.97 -9.46 -3.41
N GLY A 165 10.00 -9.90 -2.69
CA GLY A 165 9.83 -10.85 -1.59
C GLY A 165 9.28 -12.21 -1.96
N ASP A 166 8.90 -12.41 -3.21
CA ASP A 166 7.97 -13.43 -3.67
C ASP A 166 8.00 -13.49 -5.19
N ASP A 167 8.58 -14.54 -5.76
CA ASP A 167 8.66 -14.74 -7.21
C ASP A 167 7.27 -14.78 -7.87
N GLU A 168 6.22 -15.13 -7.12
CA GLU A 168 4.84 -15.16 -7.61
C GLU A 168 4.29 -13.76 -7.90
N VAL A 169 4.81 -12.71 -7.23
CA VAL A 169 4.35 -11.32 -7.43
C VAL A 169 4.74 -10.80 -8.82
N ILE A 170 5.90 -11.21 -9.33
CA ILE A 170 6.32 -10.90 -10.71
C ILE A 170 5.39 -11.57 -11.72
N ASN A 171 5.06 -12.84 -11.49
CA ASN A 171 4.23 -13.64 -12.39
C ASN A 171 2.76 -13.17 -12.45
N GLU A 172 2.26 -12.54 -11.39
CA GLU A 172 0.89 -11.99 -11.32
C GLU A 172 0.76 -10.53 -11.80
N GLY A 173 1.81 -9.99 -12.45
CA GLY A 173 1.79 -8.68 -13.10
C GLY A 173 1.94 -7.48 -12.17
N TYR A 174 2.14 -7.68 -10.86
CA TYR A 174 2.32 -6.57 -9.92
C TYR A 174 3.58 -5.76 -10.21
N PHE A 175 4.65 -6.42 -10.71
CA PHE A 175 5.88 -5.73 -11.11
C PHE A 175 5.61 -4.57 -12.07
N SER A 176 4.90 -4.86 -13.16
CA SER A 176 4.57 -3.85 -14.18
C SER A 176 3.66 -2.76 -13.63
N GLU A 177 2.69 -3.11 -12.79
CA GLU A 177 1.78 -2.12 -12.18
C GLU A 177 2.50 -1.21 -11.20
N ASP A 178 3.43 -1.74 -10.41
CA ASP A 178 4.26 -0.97 -9.49
C ASP A 178 5.17 -0.01 -10.26
N GLN A 179 5.78 -0.44 -11.37
CA GLN A 179 6.56 0.45 -12.23
C GLN A 179 5.73 1.59 -12.83
N LEU A 180 4.52 1.30 -13.30
CA LEU A 180 3.60 2.32 -13.81
C LEU A 180 3.18 3.30 -12.70
N PHE A 181 2.88 2.79 -11.51
CA PHE A 181 2.53 3.62 -10.37
C PHE A 181 3.70 4.50 -9.92
N ILE A 182 4.92 3.96 -9.85
CA ILE A 182 6.14 4.72 -9.53
C ILE A 182 6.34 5.86 -10.53
N LYS A 183 6.25 5.57 -11.83
CA LYS A 183 6.37 6.59 -12.88
C LYS A 183 5.34 7.70 -12.67
N PHE A 184 4.07 7.32 -12.48
CA PHE A 184 2.99 8.26 -12.20
C PHE A 184 3.27 9.14 -10.97
N VAL A 185 3.70 8.57 -9.84
CA VAL A 185 3.94 9.38 -8.63
C VAL A 185 5.18 10.27 -8.72
N LYS A 186 6.20 9.84 -9.47
CA LYS A 186 7.42 10.63 -9.73
C LYS A 186 7.16 11.85 -10.60
N ASP A 187 6.17 11.78 -11.49
CA ASP A 187 5.78 12.91 -12.35
C ASP A 187 5.00 14.00 -11.59
N ILE A 188 4.49 13.71 -10.39
CA ILE A 188 3.80 14.69 -9.55
C ILE A 188 4.83 15.69 -8.98
N PRO A 189 4.66 17.00 -9.15
CA PRO A 189 5.55 18.01 -8.56
C PRO A 189 5.54 17.92 -7.03
N PHE A 190 6.73 18.01 -6.42
CA PHE A 190 6.86 18.11 -4.97
C PHE A 190 6.61 19.57 -4.54
N ILE A 191 5.69 19.79 -3.60
CA ILE A 191 5.52 21.12 -2.97
C ILE A 191 6.10 21.02 -1.56
N LEU A 192 7.25 21.64 -1.35
CA LEU A 192 7.81 21.84 -0.01
C LEU A 192 7.07 23.04 0.59
N ASP A 193 6.01 22.79 1.35
CA ASP A 193 5.25 23.85 1.98
C ASP A 193 6.07 24.45 3.13
N MET A 194 6.92 25.43 2.79
CA MET A 194 7.78 26.16 3.73
C MET A 194 6.99 27.04 4.73
N ALA A 195 5.66 27.04 4.66
CA ALA A 195 4.78 27.90 5.44
C ALA A 195 4.59 27.45 6.91
N LEU A 196 5.12 26.29 7.33
CA LEU A 196 5.02 25.80 8.71
C LEU A 196 6.23 26.13 9.60
N PHE A 197 7.20 26.90 9.11
CA PHE A 197 8.42 27.27 9.85
C PHE A 197 8.65 28.79 10.03
N LEU A 198 7.62 29.62 9.87
CA LEU A 198 7.66 31.06 10.22
C LEU A 198 6.67 31.42 11.32
#